data_AF-A0A5C6B2T7-F1
#
_entry.id   AF-A0A5C6B2T7-F1
#
_cell.length_a   1.000
_cell.length_b   1.000
_cell.length_c   1.000
_cell.angle_alpha   90.00
_cell.angle_beta   90.00
_cell.angle_gamma   90.00
#
_symmetry.space_group_name_H-M   'P 1'
#
loop_
_entity.id
_entity.type
_entity.pdbx_description
1 polymer ?
#
loop_
_entity_poly.entity_id
_entity_poly.type
_entity_poly.pdbx_seq_one_letter_code
_entity_poly.pdbx_strand_id
1 'polypeptide(L)'
;MRGDLQWHKTELAAREANGRGDRELAIQLMAQAVTEARDPSLPWHELQSALAGSALFHEHVTFDFALAMAHYRESHEILSSNIGADARESVSFAECMAECAAKLLDDSD
;
A
#
# COMPACT_ATOMS: atom_id res chain seq x y z
N MET A 1 16.52 -0.43 -13.66
CA MET A 1 15.55 0.66 -13.89
C MET A 1 14.19 0.03 -13.64
N ARG A 2 13.51 0.34 -12.53
CA ARG A 2 12.11 -0.09 -12.34
C ARG A 2 11.34 0.43 -13.55
N GLY A 3 10.71 -0.49 -14.27
CA GLY A 3 10.18 -0.25 -15.61
C GLY A 3 9.18 0.89 -15.64
N ASP A 4 8.97 1.43 -16.83
CA ASP A 4 7.99 2.45 -17.20
C ASP A 4 6.53 1.96 -17.03
N LEU A 5 6.23 1.35 -15.88
CA LEU A 5 4.97 0.73 -15.55
C LEU A 5 3.93 1.81 -15.27
N GLN A 6 2.75 1.61 -15.83
CA GLN A 6 1.65 2.56 -15.69
C GLN A 6 1.31 2.80 -14.21
N TRP A 7 1.29 1.74 -13.40
CA TRP A 7 0.98 1.85 -11.97
C TRP A 7 1.98 2.75 -11.20
N HIS A 8 3.27 2.70 -11.53
CA HIS A 8 4.29 3.58 -10.92
C HIS A 8 4.04 5.06 -11.26
N LYS A 9 3.67 5.35 -12.52
CA LYS A 9 3.35 6.73 -12.94
C LYS A 9 2.11 7.24 -12.21
N THR A 10 1.10 6.40 -12.07
CA THR A 10 -0.14 6.71 -11.36
C THR A 10 0.11 6.95 -9.87
N GLU A 11 0.94 6.13 -9.22
CA GLU A 11 1.33 6.34 -7.81
C GLU A 11 2.09 7.66 -7.63
N LEU A 12 3.02 7.98 -8.54
CA LEU A 12 3.74 9.26 -8.50
C LEU A 12 2.78 10.45 -8.65
N ALA A 13 1.84 10.36 -9.60
CA ALA A 13 0.81 11.38 -9.79
C ALA A 13 -0.08 11.54 -8.54
N ALA A 14 -0.38 10.45 -7.82
CA ALA A 14 -1.10 10.50 -6.54
C ALA A 14 -0.34 11.30 -5.48
N ARG A 15 0.97 11.04 -5.35
CA ARG A 15 1.85 11.76 -4.40
C ARG A 15 1.97 13.24 -4.78
N GLU A 16 2.08 13.55 -6.06
CA GLU A 16 2.10 14.93 -6.55
C GLU A 16 0.77 15.67 -6.30
N ALA A 17 -0.38 15.02 -6.54
CA ALA A 17 -1.69 15.58 -6.23
C ALA A 17 -1.82 15.90 -4.73
N ASN A 18 -1.38 15.00 -3.87
CA ASN A 18 -1.34 15.23 -2.42
C ASN A 18 -0.44 16.42 -2.05
N GLY A 19 0.75 16.53 -2.66
CA GLY A 19 1.66 17.66 -2.44
C GLY A 19 1.10 19.02 -2.85
N ARG A 20 0.13 19.05 -3.77
CA ARG A 20 -0.63 20.25 -4.16
C ARG A 20 -1.86 20.51 -3.29
N GLY A 21 -2.16 19.64 -2.33
CA GLY A 21 -3.35 19.71 -1.48
C GLY A 21 -4.63 19.11 -2.12
N ASP A 22 -4.52 18.48 -3.29
CA ASP A 22 -5.65 17.82 -3.95
C ASP A 22 -5.80 16.38 -3.42
N ARG A 23 -6.35 16.29 -2.21
CA ARG A 23 -6.43 15.04 -1.44
C ARG A 23 -7.38 14.03 -2.08
N GLU A 24 -8.50 14.46 -2.64
CA GLU A 24 -9.47 13.56 -3.29
C GLU A 24 -8.87 12.92 -4.54
N LEU A 25 -8.21 13.72 -5.39
CA LEU A 25 -7.52 13.20 -6.56
C LEU A 25 -6.39 12.24 -6.16
N ALA A 26 -5.62 12.56 -5.11
CA ALA A 26 -4.57 11.69 -4.61
C ALA A 26 -5.10 10.31 -4.19
N ILE A 27 -6.24 10.26 -3.48
CA ILE A 27 -6.89 9.00 -3.07
C ILE A 27 -7.32 8.20 -4.30
N GLN A 28 -7.97 8.85 -5.28
CA GLN A 28 -8.43 8.19 -6.50
C GLN A 28 -7.26 7.60 -7.30
N LEU A 29 -6.18 8.36 -7.47
CA LEU A 29 -4.99 7.91 -8.17
C LEU A 29 -4.27 6.78 -7.41
N MET A 30 -4.26 6.80 -6.08
CA MET A 30 -3.67 5.71 -5.30
C MET A 30 -4.45 4.40 -5.50
N ALA A 31 -5.79 4.45 -5.50
CA ALA A 31 -6.63 3.29 -5.78
C ALA A 31 -6.46 2.78 -7.22
N GLN A 32 -6.34 3.70 -8.19
CA GLN A 32 -6.04 3.39 -9.59
C GLN A 32 -4.68 2.68 -9.72
N ALA A 33 -3.64 3.13 -9.03
CA ALA A 33 -2.32 2.51 -9.07
C ALA A 33 -2.35 1.05 -8.58
N VAL A 34 -3.07 0.77 -7.47
CA VAL A 34 -3.26 -0.61 -7.00
C VAL A 34 -4.01 -1.45 -8.03
N THR A 35 -5.05 -0.89 -8.68
CA THR A 35 -5.81 -1.59 -9.72
C THR A 35 -4.94 -1.95 -10.93
N GLU A 36 -4.09 -1.02 -11.38
CA GLU A 36 -3.15 -1.25 -12.48
C GLU A 36 -2.09 -2.30 -12.13
N ALA A 37 -1.63 -2.33 -10.87
CA ALA A 37 -0.66 -3.32 -10.40
C ALA A 37 -1.26 -4.74 -10.23
N ARG A 38 -2.59 -4.89 -10.25
CA ARG A 38 -3.26 -6.20 -10.26
C ARG A 38 -3.27 -6.89 -11.64
N ASP A 39 -2.66 -6.27 -12.66
CA ASP A 39 -2.49 -6.90 -13.96
C ASP A 39 -1.75 -8.25 -13.80
N PRO A 40 -2.37 -9.39 -14.18
CA PRO A 40 -1.79 -10.72 -13.98
C PRO A 40 -0.55 -10.99 -14.86
N SER A 41 -0.26 -10.14 -15.84
CA SER A 41 0.97 -10.20 -16.63
C SER A 41 2.19 -9.63 -15.87
N LEU A 42 1.96 -8.87 -14.80
CA LEU A 42 3.02 -8.32 -13.97
C LEU A 42 3.53 -9.37 -12.97
N PRO A 43 4.82 -9.33 -12.61
CA PRO A 43 5.34 -10.10 -11.50
C PRO A 43 4.62 -9.77 -10.18
N TRP A 44 4.50 -10.77 -9.29
CA TRP A 44 3.83 -10.61 -7.99
C TRP A 44 4.36 -9.45 -7.14
N HIS A 45 5.65 -9.12 -7.27
CA HIS A 45 6.29 -8.06 -6.48
C HIS A 45 5.83 -6.66 -6.89
N GLU A 46 5.23 -6.51 -8.08
CA GLU A 46 4.64 -5.25 -8.53
C GLU A 46 3.36 -4.95 -7.73
N LEU A 47 2.43 -5.92 -7.65
CA LEU A 47 1.23 -5.79 -6.80
C LEU A 47 1.59 -5.59 -5.34
N GLN A 48 2.55 -6.36 -4.83
CA GLN A 48 3.05 -6.22 -3.46
C GLN A 48 3.58 -4.80 -3.20
N SER A 49 4.37 -4.24 -4.12
CA SER A 49 4.92 -2.88 -3.99
C SER A 49 3.83 -1.80 -4.04
N ALA A 50 2.83 -1.95 -4.91
CA ALA A 50 1.72 -1.02 -5.01
C ALA A 50 0.84 -1.02 -3.74
N LEU A 51 0.54 -2.22 -3.19
CA LEU A 51 -0.18 -2.37 -1.93
C LEU A 51 0.59 -1.75 -0.76
N ALA A 52 1.91 -1.99 -0.69
CA ALA A 52 2.78 -1.37 0.30
C ALA A 52 2.75 0.17 0.25
N GLY A 53 2.89 0.74 -0.95
CA GLY A 53 2.84 2.18 -1.16
C GLY A 53 1.49 2.78 -0.79
N SER A 54 0.39 2.10 -1.16
CA SER A 54 -0.96 2.50 -0.81
C SER A 54 -1.23 2.40 0.69
N ALA A 55 -0.74 1.37 1.37
CA ALA A 55 -0.88 1.21 2.82
C ALA A 55 -0.22 2.37 3.57
N LEU A 56 1.03 2.70 3.23
CA LEU A 56 1.75 3.85 3.82
C LEU A 56 1.05 5.18 3.55
N PHE A 57 0.50 5.35 2.34
CA PHE A 57 -0.28 6.55 2.00
C PHE A 57 -1.51 6.67 2.89
N HIS A 58 -2.28 5.59 3.06
CA HIS A 58 -3.47 5.64 3.89
C HIS A 58 -3.16 5.79 5.37
N GLU A 59 -2.08 5.17 5.86
CA GLU A 59 -1.64 5.30 7.25
C GLU A 59 -1.20 6.73 7.60
N HIS A 60 -0.37 7.35 6.76
CA HIS A 60 0.31 8.60 7.12
C HIS A 60 -0.28 9.85 6.46
N VAL A 61 -1.05 9.71 5.38
CA VAL A 61 -1.63 10.84 4.65
C VAL A 61 -3.12 10.95 4.92
N THR A 62 -3.86 9.85 4.75
CA THR A 62 -5.31 9.90 4.93
C THR A 62 -5.77 9.56 6.34
N PHE A 63 -4.92 8.93 7.15
CA PHE A 63 -5.27 8.33 8.45
C PHE A 63 -6.44 7.33 8.33
N ASP A 64 -6.56 6.68 7.18
CA ASP A 64 -7.52 5.59 6.98
C ASP A 64 -6.83 4.28 7.38
N PHE A 65 -6.74 4.05 8.69
CA PHE A 65 -6.04 2.89 9.25
C PHE A 65 -6.71 1.56 8.88
N ALA A 66 -8.02 1.57 8.61
CA ALA A 66 -8.75 0.38 8.18
C ALA A 66 -8.32 -0.05 6.78
N LEU A 67 -8.25 0.90 5.83
CA LEU A 67 -7.77 0.63 4.48
C LEU A 67 -6.27 0.35 4.45
N ALA A 68 -5.46 1.08 5.23
CA ALA A 68 -4.03 0.80 5.37
C ALA A 68 -3.78 -0.63 5.85
N MET A 69 -4.49 -1.07 6.89
CA MET A 69 -4.45 -2.44 7.40
C MET A 69 -4.81 -3.48 6.33
N ALA A 70 -5.87 -3.23 5.54
CA ALA A 70 -6.28 -4.15 4.49
C ALA A 70 -5.16 -4.35 3.44
N HIS A 71 -4.53 -3.25 3.01
CA HIS A 71 -3.43 -3.31 2.04
C HIS A 71 -2.15 -3.90 2.63
N TYR A 72 -1.81 -3.59 3.89
CA TYR A 72 -0.69 -4.26 4.57
C TYR A 72 -0.90 -5.77 4.66
N ARG A 73 -2.11 -6.22 4.99
CA ARG A 73 -2.45 -7.65 5.08
C ARG A 73 -2.27 -8.35 3.74
N GLU A 74 -2.81 -7.80 2.67
CA GLU A 74 -2.68 -8.43 1.35
C GLU A 74 -1.23 -8.44 0.87
N SER A 75 -0.48 -7.34 1.08
CA SER A 75 0.96 -7.27 0.80
C SER A 75 1.74 -8.34 1.59
N HIS A 76 1.42 -8.50 2.88
CA HIS A 76 2.02 -9.50 3.75
C HIS A 76 1.72 -10.94 3.29
N GLU A 77 0.49 -11.22 2.86
CA GLU A 77 0.09 -12.53 2.32
C GLU A 77 0.88 -12.87 1.05
N ILE A 78 1.07 -11.90 0.16
CA ILE A 78 1.89 -12.07 -1.05
C ILE A 78 3.35 -12.37 -0.67
N LEU A 79 3.96 -11.58 0.23
CA LEU A 79 5.34 -11.80 0.68
C LEU A 79 5.49 -13.17 1.34
N SER A 80 4.64 -13.49 2.31
CA SER A 80 4.71 -14.74 3.06
C SER A 80 4.60 -15.98 2.16
N SER A 81 3.76 -15.89 1.11
CA SER A 81 3.55 -16.99 0.17
C SER A 81 4.71 -17.18 -0.83
N ASN A 82 5.48 -16.13 -1.12
CA ASN A 82 6.54 -16.17 -2.13
C ASN A 82 7.96 -16.25 -1.57
N ILE A 83 8.22 -15.64 -0.41
CA ILE A 83 9.57 -15.57 0.18
C ILE A 83 9.65 -16.09 1.63
N GLY A 84 8.51 -16.48 2.22
CA GLY A 84 8.43 -17.00 3.59
C GLY A 84 7.95 -15.96 4.61
N ALA A 85 7.22 -16.41 5.62
CA ALA A 85 6.70 -15.55 6.69
C ALA A 85 7.78 -15.10 7.69
N ASP A 86 8.88 -15.82 7.77
CA ASP A 86 10.07 -15.51 8.57
C ASP A 86 11.06 -14.59 7.84
N ALA A 87 10.82 -14.30 6.55
CA ALA A 87 11.56 -13.30 5.82
C ALA A 87 11.42 -11.93 6.52
N ARG A 88 12.51 -11.17 6.55
CA ARG A 88 12.57 -9.86 7.22
C ARG A 88 11.48 -8.91 6.72
N GLU A 89 11.24 -8.92 5.41
CA GLU A 89 10.22 -8.10 4.76
C GLU A 89 8.81 -8.48 5.24
N SER A 90 8.50 -9.77 5.36
CA SER A 90 7.23 -10.26 5.89
C SER A 90 7.03 -9.83 7.34
N VAL A 91 8.05 -10.02 8.20
CA VAL A 91 7.98 -9.61 9.61
C VAL A 91 7.75 -8.11 9.75
N SER A 92 8.45 -7.28 8.96
CA SER A 92 8.28 -5.82 8.99
C SER A 92 6.84 -5.40 8.66
N PHE A 93 6.17 -6.08 7.72
CA PHE A 93 4.76 -5.81 7.41
C PHE A 93 3.82 -6.24 8.54
N ALA A 94 4.14 -7.31 9.26
CA ALA A 94 3.38 -7.73 10.43
C ALA A 94 3.43 -6.67 11.56
N GLU A 95 4.58 -6.02 11.74
CA GLU A 95 4.74 -4.90 12.68
C GLU A 95 3.89 -3.68 12.27
N CYS A 96 3.92 -3.28 10.99
CA CYS A 96 3.07 -2.19 10.49
C CYS A 96 1.57 -2.47 10.69
N MET A 97 1.13 -3.72 10.48
CA MET A 97 -0.24 -4.12 10.80
C MET A 97 -0.52 -3.96 12.30
N ALA A 98 0.35 -4.42 13.20
CA ALA A 98 0.15 -4.28 14.64
C ALA A 98 0.01 -2.80 15.06
N GLU A 99 0.81 -1.90 14.47
CA GLU A 99 0.69 -0.45 14.72
C GLU A 99 -0.64 0.12 14.24
N CYS A 100 -1.10 -0.24 13.05
CA CYS A 100 -2.40 0.19 12.54
C CYS A 100 -3.56 -0.37 13.39
N ALA A 101 -3.45 -1.61 13.89
CA ALA A 101 -4.45 -2.20 14.78
C ALA A 101 -4.56 -1.44 16.10
N ALA A 102 -3.43 -1.03 16.69
CA ALA A 102 -3.42 -0.23 17.91
C ALA A 102 -4.15 1.12 17.70
N LYS A 103 -3.85 1.82 16.60
CA LYS A 103 -4.50 3.10 16.26
C LYS A 103 -6.02 2.97 16.07
N LEU A 104 -6.48 1.87 15.47
CA LEU A 104 -7.92 1.59 15.30
C LEU A 104 -8.63 1.32 16.63
N LEU A 105 -7.94 0.68 17.58
CA LEU A 105 -8.50 0.42 18.91
C LEU A 105 -8.58 1.69 19.75
N ASP A 106 -7.57 2.55 19.69
CA ASP A 106 -7.55 3.83 20.41
C ASP A 106 -8.63 4.83 19.92
N ASP A 107 -9.00 4.78 18.63
CA ASP A 107 -10.09 5.62 18.07
C ASP A 107 -11.50 5.13 18.44
N SER A 108 -11.63 3.95 19.09
CA SER A 108 -12.91 3.32 19.44
C SER A 108 -13.35 3.56 20.89
N ASP A 109 -12.53 4.21 21.71
CA ASP A 109 -12.78 4.56 23.13
C ASP A 109 -13.19 6.04 23.32
#